data_AF-A0A940NR96-F1
#
_entry.id   AF-A0A940NR96-F1
#
_cell.length_a   1.000
_cell.length_b   1.000
_cell.length_c   1.000
_cell.angle_alpha   90.00
_cell.angle_beta   90.00
_cell.angle_gamma   90.00
#
_symmetry.space_group_name_H-M   'P 1'
#
loop_
_entity.id
_entity.type
_entity.pdbx_description
1 polymer ?
#
loop_
_entity_poly.entity_id
_entity_poly.type
_entity_poly.pdbx_seq_one_letter_code
_entity_poly.pdbx_strand_id
1 'polypeptide(L)'
;EAAKISAKSVICSSLLKAAMFGADANWGRVLCAIGYADAPVDVTKVAVSFASAAGVVEVCQNGAGIPFSEEIAKTVLTEKEIDVVITLGDGDAGATAYGCDLTYDYVKINGDYRT
;
A
#
# COMPACT_ATOMS: atom_id res chain seq x y z
N GLU A 1 14.62 -6.24 -10.47
CA GLU A 1 14.95 -6.18 -9.03
C GLU A 1 14.25 -5.06 -8.27
N ALA A 2 14.39 -3.78 -8.67
CA ALA A 2 13.75 -2.65 -7.98
C ALA A 2 12.25 -2.86 -7.69
N ALA A 3 11.44 -3.23 -8.69
CA ALA A 3 10.01 -3.51 -8.51
C ALA A 3 9.72 -4.55 -7.40
N LYS A 4 10.53 -5.61 -7.31
CA LYS A 4 10.38 -6.67 -6.30
C LYS A 4 10.73 -6.16 -4.91
N ILE A 5 11.82 -5.40 -4.79
CA ILE A 5 12.27 -4.80 -3.52
C ILE A 5 11.22 -3.80 -3.03
N SER A 6 10.73 -2.91 -3.90
CA SER A 6 9.69 -1.94 -3.58
C SER A 6 8.38 -2.62 -3.17
N ALA A 7 7.89 -3.60 -3.94
CA ALA A 7 6.67 -4.35 -3.61
C ALA A 7 6.80 -5.05 -2.24
N LYS A 8 7.96 -5.66 -1.95
CA LYS A 8 8.20 -6.31 -0.67
C LYS A 8 8.29 -5.31 0.48
N SER A 9 8.92 -4.16 0.28
CA SER A 9 9.02 -3.08 1.26
C SER A 9 7.65 -2.54 1.65
N VAL A 10 6.79 -2.27 0.65
CA VAL A 10 5.42 -1.77 0.81
C VAL A 10 4.59 -2.75 1.65
N ILE A 11 4.55 -4.02 1.26
CA ILE A 11 3.69 -5.01 1.96
C ILE A 11 4.20 -5.36 3.37
N CYS A 12 5.48 -5.12 3.66
CA CYS A 12 6.07 -5.31 4.99
C CYS A 12 5.93 -4.07 5.90
N SER A 13 5.40 -2.95 5.40
CA SER A 13 5.18 -1.75 6.22
C SER A 13 4.06 -1.95 7.23
N SER A 14 4.39 -2.00 8.52
CA SER A 14 3.38 -2.09 9.59
C SER A 14 2.40 -0.92 9.57
N LEU A 15 2.86 0.28 9.18
CA LEU A 15 2.00 1.44 9.04
C LEU A 15 1.00 1.25 7.88
N LEU A 16 1.45 0.77 6.72
CA LEU A 16 0.50 0.51 5.62
C LEU A 16 -0.48 -0.59 6.00
N LYS A 17 -0.01 -1.68 6.60
CA LYS A 17 -0.86 -2.78 7.07
C LYS A 17 -1.94 -2.30 8.05
N ALA A 18 -1.60 -1.38 8.96
CA ALA A 18 -2.57 -0.77 9.87
C ALA A 18 -3.54 0.20 9.15
N ALA A 19 -3.10 0.90 8.11
CA ALA A 19 -3.98 1.74 7.30
C ALA A 19 -5.01 0.90 6.52
N MET A 20 -4.59 -0.25 5.98
CA MET A 20 -5.50 -1.19 5.32
C MET A 20 -6.53 -1.75 6.30
N PHE A 21 -6.12 -2.11 7.53
CA PHE A 21 -7.06 -2.51 8.59
C PHE A 21 -8.11 -1.40 8.90
N GLY A 22 -7.68 -0.14 8.91
CA GLY A 22 -8.56 1.00 9.14
C GLY A 22 -9.40 1.42 7.92
N ALA A 23 -9.19 0.79 6.76
CA ALA A 23 -9.67 1.27 5.46
C ALA A 23 -9.40 2.77 5.28
N ASP A 24 -8.12 3.14 5.50
CA ASP A 24 -7.56 4.49 5.36
C ASP A 24 -6.69 4.54 4.08
N ALA A 25 -7.02 5.43 3.15
CA ALA A 25 -6.35 5.59 1.85
C ALA A 25 -5.02 6.36 1.94
N ASN A 26 -4.18 5.91 2.85
CA ASN A 26 -2.95 6.60 3.22
C ASN A 26 -1.80 6.30 2.24
N TRP A 27 -1.86 6.93 1.07
CA TRP A 27 -0.83 6.84 0.03
C TRP A 27 0.56 7.31 0.51
N GLY A 28 0.61 8.23 1.49
CA GLY A 28 1.87 8.69 2.08
C GLY A 28 2.66 7.54 2.74
N ARG A 29 1.97 6.56 3.34
CA ARG A 29 2.62 5.35 3.90
C ARG A 29 3.18 4.44 2.81
N VAL A 30 2.56 4.41 1.63
CA VAL A 30 3.08 3.68 0.46
C VAL A 30 4.36 4.35 -0.05
N LEU A 31 4.34 5.68 -0.25
CA LEU A 31 5.53 6.42 -0.70
C LEU A 31 6.67 6.36 0.31
N CYS A 32 6.38 6.44 1.60
CA CYS A 32 7.37 6.25 2.66
C CYS A 32 8.06 4.89 2.51
N ALA A 33 7.28 3.82 2.28
CA ALA A 33 7.80 2.47 2.12
C ALA A 33 8.62 2.25 0.84
N ILE A 34 8.26 2.94 -0.25
CA ILE A 34 9.08 2.98 -1.46
C ILE A 34 10.38 3.76 -1.19
N GLY A 35 10.29 4.89 -0.49
CA GLY A 35 11.43 5.78 -0.25
C GLY A 35 12.51 5.22 0.66
N TYR A 36 12.16 4.37 1.65
CA TYR A 36 13.16 3.66 2.45
C TYR A 36 13.54 2.29 1.87
N ALA A 37 12.94 1.87 0.76
CA ALA A 37 13.31 0.62 0.11
C ALA A 37 14.74 0.72 -0.43
N ASP A 38 15.51 -0.37 -0.33
CA ASP A 38 16.85 -0.46 -0.92
C ASP A 38 16.76 -0.69 -2.45
N ALA A 39 16.10 0.23 -3.14
CA ALA A 39 15.80 0.18 -4.57
C ALA A 39 16.02 1.56 -5.21
N PRO A 40 16.70 1.63 -6.36
CA PRO A 40 16.84 2.89 -7.10
C PRO A 40 15.50 3.25 -7.75
N VAL A 41 14.72 4.12 -7.10
CA VAL A 41 13.41 4.58 -7.59
C VAL A 41 13.35 6.11 -7.51
N ASP A 42 12.95 6.75 -8.60
CA ASP A 42 12.61 8.17 -8.60
C ASP A 42 11.19 8.39 -8.07
N VAL A 43 11.07 8.78 -6.80
CA VAL A 43 9.78 9.00 -6.13
C VAL A 43 8.91 10.05 -6.83
N THR A 44 9.49 10.96 -7.62
CA THR A 44 8.76 12.01 -8.34
C THR A 44 7.98 11.50 -9.54
N LYS A 45 8.22 10.24 -9.95
CA LYS A 45 7.48 9.57 -11.03
C LYS A 45 6.46 8.55 -10.52
N VAL A 46 6.40 8.36 -9.20
CA VAL A 46 5.55 7.33 -8.61
C VAL A 46 4.08 7.73 -8.70
N ALA A 47 3.24 6.79 -9.12
CA ALA A 47 1.79 6.88 -9.01
C ALA A 47 1.25 5.71 -8.19
N VAL A 48 0.21 5.97 -7.40
CA VAL A 48 -0.44 4.98 -6.52
C VAL A 48 -1.95 5.05 -6.69
N SER A 49 -2.57 3.88 -6.82
CA SER A 49 -4.00 3.69 -6.72
C SER A 49 -4.33 2.50 -5.82
N PHE A 50 -5.49 2.56 -5.18
CA PHE A 50 -6.08 1.42 -4.49
C PHE A 50 -7.22 0.87 -5.34
N ALA A 51 -7.26 -0.44 -5.52
CA ALA A 51 -8.28 -1.11 -6.30
C ALA A 51 -8.86 -2.30 -5.53
N SER A 52 -10.12 -2.62 -5.80
CA SER A 52 -10.80 -3.81 -5.29
C SER A 52 -12.00 -4.15 -6.19
N ALA A 53 -12.79 -5.13 -5.79
CA ALA A 53 -14.03 -5.48 -6.49
C ALA A 53 -15.03 -4.30 -6.58
N ALA A 54 -14.94 -3.32 -5.67
CA ALA A 54 -15.83 -2.17 -5.64
C ALA A 54 -15.37 -0.99 -6.53
N GLY A 55 -14.17 -1.05 -7.11
CA GLY A 55 -13.67 -0.03 -8.02
C GLY A 55 -12.20 0.33 -7.78
N VAL A 56 -11.81 1.51 -8.27
CA VAL A 56 -10.44 2.03 -8.19
C VAL A 56 -10.47 3.47 -7.70
N VAL A 57 -9.54 3.83 -6.82
CA VAL A 57 -9.28 5.21 -6.42
C VAL A 57 -7.80 5.55 -6.65
N GLU A 58 -7.55 6.55 -7.47
CA GLU A 58 -6.22 7.13 -7.63
C GLU A 58 -5.97 8.12 -6.49
N VAL A 59 -4.79 8.03 -5.87
CA VAL A 59 -4.49 8.78 -4.63
C VAL A 59 -3.18 9.57 -4.72
N CYS A 60 -2.27 9.16 -5.62
CA CYS A 60 -1.00 9.82 -5.83
C CYS A 60 -0.60 9.74 -7.30
N GLN A 61 -0.09 10.85 -7.84
CA GLN A 61 0.52 10.94 -9.17
C GLN A 61 1.76 11.82 -9.09
N ASN A 62 2.81 11.46 -9.84
CA ASN A 62 4.10 12.19 -9.87
C ASN A 62 4.69 12.46 -8.46
N GLY A 63 4.61 11.46 -7.57
CA GLY A 63 5.12 11.56 -6.20
C GLY A 63 4.31 12.48 -5.27
N ALA A 64 3.17 13.01 -5.72
CA ALA A 64 2.33 13.92 -4.96
C ALA A 64 0.90 13.42 -4.83
N GLY A 65 0.29 13.68 -3.68
CA GLY A 65 -1.12 13.39 -3.45
C GLY A 65 -2.00 14.19 -4.40
N ILE A 66 -3.02 13.55 -4.94
CA ILE A 66 -4.05 14.20 -5.74
C ILE A 66 -5.37 14.27 -4.96
N PRO A 67 -6.28 15.21 -5.27
CA PRO A 67 -7.62 15.18 -4.71
C PRO A 67 -8.35 13.89 -5.12
N PHE A 68 -8.90 13.17 -4.15
CA PHE A 68 -9.71 11.97 -4.37
C PHE A 68 -10.92 11.96 -3.45
N SER A 69 -11.92 11.11 -3.75
CA SER A 69 -13.09 10.94 -2.91
C SER A 69 -12.83 9.94 -1.79
N GLU A 70 -12.88 10.41 -0.54
CA GLU A 70 -12.80 9.56 0.65
C GLU A 70 -13.93 8.52 0.72
N GLU A 71 -15.10 8.83 0.17
CA GLU A 71 -16.23 7.90 0.12
C GLU A 71 -15.95 6.73 -0.83
N ILE A 72 -15.41 7.01 -2.02
CA ILE A 72 -15.01 5.98 -2.98
C ILE A 72 -13.85 5.18 -2.39
N ALA A 73 -12.87 5.85 -1.81
CA ALA A 73 -11.74 5.21 -1.16
C ALA A 73 -12.19 4.27 -0.04
N LYS A 74 -13.12 4.69 0.82
CA LYS A 74 -13.66 3.83 1.88
C LYS A 74 -14.38 2.62 1.31
N THR A 75 -15.17 2.81 0.25
CA THR A 75 -15.88 1.73 -0.42
C THR A 75 -14.91 0.70 -0.98
N VAL A 76 -13.87 1.15 -1.67
CA VAL A 76 -12.81 0.29 -2.22
C VAL A 76 -12.09 -0.46 -1.11
N LEU A 77 -11.65 0.24 -0.05
CA LEU A 77 -10.81 -0.30 1.03
C LEU A 77 -11.55 -1.16 2.06
N THR A 78 -12.88 -1.20 2.02
CA THR A 78 -13.70 -2.08 2.90
C THR A 78 -13.87 -3.48 2.29
N GLU A 79 -13.49 -3.67 1.02
CA GLU A 79 -13.50 -4.98 0.39
C GLU A 79 -12.45 -5.93 0.99
N LYS A 80 -12.67 -7.24 0.79
CA LYS A 80 -11.81 -8.28 1.36
C LYS A 80 -10.41 -8.32 0.77
N GLU A 81 -10.30 -8.04 -0.52
CA GLU A 81 -9.05 -8.07 -1.28
C GLU A 81 -8.81 -6.68 -1.85
N ILE A 82 -7.66 -6.10 -1.48
CA ILE A 82 -7.25 -4.75 -1.87
C ILE A 82 -5.93 -4.86 -2.64
N ASP A 83 -5.93 -4.33 -3.86
CA ASP A 83 -4.75 -4.15 -4.68
C ASP A 83 -4.16 -2.76 -4.44
N VAL A 84 -2.91 -2.72 -4.02
CA VAL A 84 -2.10 -1.49 -3.98
C VAL A 84 -1.30 -1.41 -5.27
N VAL A 85 -1.84 -0.70 -6.26
CA VAL A 85 -1.26 -0.62 -7.60
C VAL A 85 -0.29 0.56 -7.66
N ILE A 86 0.98 0.26 -7.92
CA ILE A 86 2.08 1.22 -7.90
C ILE A 86 2.78 1.24 -9.26
N THR A 87 2.85 2.41 -9.87
CA THR A 87 3.68 2.65 -11.06
C THR A 87 4.94 3.39 -10.63
N LEU A 88 6.12 2.81 -10.86
CA LEU A 88 7.40 3.43 -10.47
C LEU A 88 7.94 4.43 -11.51
N GLY A 89 7.53 4.32 -12.78
CA GLY A 89 7.92 5.27 -13.83
C GLY A 89 9.35 5.12 -14.37
N ASP A 90 10.09 4.07 -13.99
CA ASP A 90 11.49 3.82 -14.37
C ASP A 90 11.67 2.53 -15.21
N GLY A 91 10.68 2.17 -16.04
CA GLY A 91 10.73 1.07 -17.03
C GLY A 91 9.51 0.14 -17.03
N ASP A 92 9.63 -1.01 -17.71
CA ASP A 92 8.50 -1.94 -17.98
C ASP A 92 8.48 -3.18 -17.05
N ALA A 93 9.38 -3.25 -16.07
CA ALA A 93 9.45 -4.38 -15.16
C ALA A 93 8.36 -4.30 -14.08
N GLY A 94 7.69 -5.41 -13.81
CA GLY A 94 6.69 -5.55 -12.75
C GLY A 94 7.04 -6.61 -11.71
N ALA A 95 6.47 -6.46 -10.51
CA ALA A 95 6.51 -7.49 -9.48
C ALA A 95 5.26 -7.39 -8.60
N THR A 96 4.81 -8.53 -8.08
CA THR A 96 3.66 -8.63 -7.17
C THR A 96 4.12 -9.25 -5.86
N ALA A 97 3.67 -8.69 -4.74
CA ALA A 97 3.89 -9.23 -3.41
C ALA A 97 2.55 -9.31 -2.67
N TYR A 98 2.39 -10.35 -1.86
CA TYR A 98 1.16 -10.61 -1.10
C TYR A 98 1.41 -10.43 0.39
N GLY A 99 0.37 -9.97 1.08
CA GLY A 99 0.34 -9.83 2.52
C GLY A 99 -1.09 -9.67 3.00
N CYS A 100 -1.23 -9.15 4.22
CA CYS A 100 -2.51 -8.88 4.87
C CYS A 100 -2.40 -7.56 5.62
N ASP A 101 -3.48 -7.13 6.26
CA ASP A 101 -3.50 -6.02 7.20
C ASP A 101 -2.83 -6.38 8.54
N LEU A 102 -2.81 -5.43 9.49
CA LEU A 102 -2.31 -5.62 10.86
C LEU A 102 -3.42 -5.27 11.84
N THR A 103 -4.05 -6.30 12.41
CA THR A 103 -5.25 -6.17 13.25
C THR A 103 -4.93 -6.25 14.74
N TYR A 104 -5.91 -5.92 15.58
CA TYR A 104 -5.82 -6.16 17.02
C TYR A 104 -5.67 -7.66 17.35
N ASP A 105 -6.35 -8.54 16.60
CA ASP A 105 -6.28 -9.98 16.82
C ASP A 105 -4.88 -10.54 16.55
N TYR A 106 -4.15 -9.99 15.58
CA TYR A 106 -2.75 -10.35 15.39
C TYR A 106 -1.93 -10.13 16.67
N VAL A 107 -2.12 -8.98 17.33
CA VAL A 107 -1.42 -8.65 18.58
C VAL A 107 -1.89 -9.57 19.72
N LYS A 108 -3.20 -9.77 19.86
CA LYS A 108 -3.79 -10.63 20.89
C LYS A 108 -3.27 -12.07 20.79
N ILE A 109 -3.37 -12.68 19.61
CA ILE A 109 -2.95 -14.07 19.37
C ILE A 109 -1.47 -14.27 19.69
N ASN A 110 -0.61 -13.33 19.30
CA ASN A 110 0.84 -13.47 19.48
C ASN A 110 1.34 -12.95 20.85
N GLY A 111 0.60 -12.07 21.51
CA GLY A 111 0.90 -11.56 22.85
C GLY A 111 0.52 -12.54 23.96
N ASP A 112 -0.57 -13.28 23.77
CA ASP A 112 -1.12 -14.21 24.78
C ASP A 112 -0.46 -15.60 24.73
N TYR A 113 0.56 -15.82 23.89
CA TYR A 113 1.17 -17.14 23.64
C TYR A 113 1.82 -17.80 24.88
N ARG A 114 2.03 -17.04 25.97
CA ARG A 114 2.67 -17.50 27.21
C ARG A 114 1.84 -17.23 28.47
N THR A 115 0.55 -16.95 28.31
CA THR A 115 -0.41 -16.75 29.41
C THR A 115 -1.51 -17.80 29.37
#